data_AF-A0AAP0ICB4-F1
#
_entry.id   AF-A0AAP0ICB4-F1
#
_cell.length_a   1.000
_cell.length_b   1.000
_cell.length_c   1.000
_cell.angle_alpha   90.00
_cell.angle_beta   90.00
_cell.angle_gamma   90.00
#
_symmetry.space_group_name_H-M   'P 1'
#
loop_
_entity.id
_entity.type
_entity.pdbx_description
1 polymer ?
#
loop_
_entity_poly.entity_id
_entity_poly.type
_entity_poly.pdbx_seq_one_letter_code
_entity_poly.pdbx_strand_id
1 'polypeptide(L)'
;MQVKKTKLRILEEHYETFRVGLDEDIATAITRFTKLLNEIKNLGKNYDQETSVYKFLRGLPKEWDAKKYAIQSAQNLGDYTFDALCGELTSP
;
A
#
# COMPACT_ATOMS: atom_id res chain seq x y z
N MET A 1 -23.99 -3.44 16.41
CA MET A 1 -23.22 -2.69 15.38
C MET A 1 -21.89 -2.10 15.88
N GLN A 2 -21.41 -2.47 17.08
CA GLN A 2 -20.21 -1.85 17.68
C GLN A 2 -18.89 -2.49 17.20
N VAL A 3 -18.88 -3.82 17.00
CA VAL A 3 -17.67 -4.57 16.61
C VAL A 3 -17.12 -4.19 15.23
N LYS A 4 -17.99 -3.89 14.26
CA LYS A 4 -17.58 -3.51 12.90
C LYS A 4 -16.85 -2.16 12.88
N LYS A 5 -17.32 -1.19 13.68
CA LYS A 5 -16.70 0.13 13.79
C LYS A 5 -15.32 0.06 14.45
N THR A 6 -15.19 -0.73 15.52
CA THR A 6 -13.89 -0.95 16.18
C THR A 6 -12.90 -1.65 15.26
N LYS A 7 -13.32 -2.70 14.54
CA LYS A 7 -12.44 -3.41 13.59
C LYS A 7 -11.97 -2.49 12.46
N LEU A 8 -12.85 -1.66 11.90
CA LEU A 8 -12.50 -0.71 10.85
C LEU A 8 -11.42 0.26 11.33
N ARG A 9 -11.60 0.86 12.53
CA ARG A 9 -10.63 1.79 13.10
C ARG A 9 -9.23 1.18 13.28
N ILE A 10 -9.15 -0.08 13.74
CA ILE A 10 -7.87 -0.80 13.89
C ILE A 10 -7.20 -0.99 12.52
N LEU A 11 -7.97 -1.38 11.51
CA LEU A 11 -7.43 -1.56 10.16
C LEU A 11 -7.00 -0.23 9.53
N GLU A 12 -7.73 0.85 9.78
CA GLU A 12 -7.33 2.19 9.38
C GLU A 12 -6.00 2.60 10.04
N GLU A 13 -5.82 2.33 11.33
CA GLU A 13 -4.56 2.58 12.03
C GLU A 13 -3.40 1.74 11.44
N HIS A 14 -3.64 0.47 11.15
CA HIS A 14 -2.67 -0.39 10.46
C HIS A 14 -2.34 0.12 9.05
N TYR A 15 -3.33 0.66 8.34
CA TYR A 15 -3.12 1.30 7.04
C TYR A 15 -2.26 2.54 7.21
N GLU A 16 -2.58 3.39 8.18
CA GLU A 16 -1.85 4.64 8.45
C GLU A 16 -0.40 4.42 8.91
N THR A 17 -0.15 3.34 9.65
CA THR A 17 1.17 2.98 10.17
C THR A 17 1.90 1.94 9.32
N PHE A 18 1.34 1.55 8.17
CA PHE A 18 1.91 0.50 7.33
C PHE A 18 3.36 0.81 6.94
N ARG A 19 4.24 -0.16 7.17
CA ARG A 19 5.65 -0.13 6.80
C ARG A 19 6.09 -1.51 6.34
N VAL A 20 7.04 -1.52 5.43
CA VAL A 20 7.73 -2.72 4.97
C VAL A 20 8.94 -2.92 5.86
N GLY A 21 9.11 -4.14 6.39
CA GLY A 21 10.27 -4.50 7.18
C GLY A 21 11.55 -4.49 6.35
N LEU A 22 12.70 -4.25 6.99
CA LEU A 22 14.00 -4.30 6.28
C LEU A 22 14.34 -5.70 5.77
N ASP A 23 13.96 -6.72 6.52
CA ASP A 23 14.14 -8.14 6.18
C ASP A 23 12.93 -8.73 5.42
N GLU A 24 11.95 -7.88 5.12
CA GLU A 24 10.71 -8.34 4.52
C GLU A 24 10.78 -8.22 3.00
N ASP A 25 10.49 -9.33 2.33
CA ASP A 25 10.35 -9.36 0.88
C ASP A 25 9.20 -8.45 0.39
N ILE A 26 9.43 -7.79 -0.74
CA ILE A 26 8.49 -6.83 -1.32
C ILE A 26 7.17 -7.49 -1.75
N ALA A 27 7.19 -8.73 -2.25
CA ALA A 27 5.98 -9.45 -2.61
C ALA A 27 5.17 -9.83 -1.37
N THR A 28 5.84 -10.15 -0.27
CA THR A 28 5.19 -10.34 1.04
C THR A 28 4.52 -9.05 1.51
N ALA A 29 5.21 -7.92 1.41
CA ALA A 29 4.65 -6.62 1.77
C ALA A 29 3.43 -6.24 0.91
N ILE A 30 3.52 -6.44 -0.41
CA ILE A 30 2.42 -6.25 -1.36
C ILE A 30 1.20 -7.09 -0.96
N THR A 31 1.42 -8.35 -0.62
CA THR A 31 0.35 -9.28 -0.21
C THR A 31 -0.32 -8.82 1.07
N ARG A 32 0.45 -8.41 2.08
CA ARG A 32 -0.09 -7.87 3.35
C ARG A 32 -0.90 -6.59 3.12
N PHE A 33 -0.39 -5.67 2.29
CA PHE A 33 -1.08 -4.42 1.98
C PHE A 33 -2.37 -4.64 1.21
N THR A 34 -2.36 -5.53 0.21
CA THR A 34 -3.54 -5.91 -0.57
C THR A 34 -4.61 -6.55 0.33
N LYS A 35 -4.21 -7.43 1.25
CA LYS A 35 -5.13 -8.02 2.23
C LYS A 35 -5.76 -6.94 3.12
N LEU A 36 -4.96 -5.99 3.60
CA LEU A 36 -5.43 -4.88 4.43
C LEU A 36 -6.47 -4.03 3.70
N LEU A 37 -6.21 -3.63 2.46
CA LEU A 37 -7.16 -2.89 1.62
C LEU A 37 -8.47 -3.65 1.43
N ASN A 38 -8.39 -4.95 1.15
CA ASN A 38 -9.58 -5.80 0.99
C ASN A 38 -10.39 -5.92 2.29
N GLU A 39 -9.75 -6.04 3.45
CA GLU A 39 -10.45 -6.07 4.74
C GLU A 39 -11.17 -4.74 5.03
N ILE A 40 -10.53 -3.61 4.74
CA ILE A 40 -11.14 -2.27 4.91
C ILE A 40 -12.32 -2.10 3.94
N LYS A 41 -12.17 -2.54 2.68
CA LYS A 41 -13.23 -2.57 1.66
C LYS A 41 -14.44 -3.39 2.10
N ASN A 42 -14.21 -4.57 2.66
CA ASN A 42 -15.27 -5.44 3.18
C ASN A 42 -16.03 -4.82 4.37
N LEU A 43 -15.43 -3.84 5.06
CA LEU A 43 -16.07 -3.09 6.14
C LEU A 43 -16.77 -1.81 5.67
N GLY A 44 -16.74 -1.50 4.37
CA GLY A 44 -17.49 -0.40 3.76
C GLY A 44 -16.67 0.87 3.49
N LYS A 45 -15.35 0.84 3.63
CA LYS A 45 -14.46 1.95 3.27
C LYS A 45 -13.53 1.52 2.13
N ASN A 46 -13.35 2.34 1.12
CA ASN A 46 -12.44 2.06 0.01
C ASN A 46 -11.42 3.19 -0.11
N TYR A 47 -10.19 2.86 -0.48
CA TYR A 47 -9.17 3.83 -0.85
C TYR A 47 -8.98 3.80 -2.35
N ASP A 48 -8.81 4.97 -2.96
CA ASP A 48 -8.47 5.08 -4.37
C ASP A 48 -7.09 4.50 -4.65
N GLN A 49 -6.86 4.10 -5.90
CA GLN A 49 -5.59 3.45 -6.29
C GLN A 49 -4.40 4.37 -6.07
N GLU A 50 -4.51 5.63 -6.47
CA GLU A 50 -3.48 6.65 -6.25
C GLU A 50 -3.11 6.75 -4.76
N THR A 51 -4.12 6.89 -3.88
CA THR A 51 -3.90 7.00 -2.43
C THR A 51 -3.22 5.75 -1.87
N SER A 52 -3.62 4.57 -2.36
CA SER A 52 -3.05 3.29 -1.97
C SER A 52 -1.59 3.15 -2.41
N VAL A 53 -1.28 3.56 -3.63
CA VAL A 53 0.09 3.59 -4.19
C VAL A 53 0.99 4.49 -3.36
N TYR A 54 0.58 5.76 -3.14
CA TYR A 54 1.37 6.69 -2.32
C TYR A 54 1.57 6.15 -0.91
N LYS A 55 0.55 5.50 -0.34
CA LYS A 55 0.65 4.96 1.00
C LYS A 55 1.68 3.83 1.07
N PHE A 56 1.66 2.92 0.11
CA PHE A 56 2.61 1.82 0.03
C PHE A 56 4.04 2.34 -0.19
N LEU A 57 4.23 3.25 -1.16
CA LEU A 57 5.54 3.87 -1.42
C LEU A 57 6.11 4.56 -0.18
N ARG A 58 5.29 5.27 0.61
CA ARG A 58 5.74 5.91 1.86
C ARG A 58 6.16 4.89 2.94
N GLY A 59 5.63 3.68 2.88
CA GLY A 59 5.96 2.59 3.81
C GLY A 59 7.24 1.82 3.46
N LEU A 60 7.80 2.00 2.25
CA LEU A 60 9.00 1.30 1.83
C LEU A 60 10.26 1.81 2.55
N PRO A 61 11.23 0.93 2.84
CA PRO A 61 12.49 1.31 3.45
C PRO A 61 13.31 2.25 2.55
N LYS A 62 14.33 2.87 3.16
CA LYS A 62 15.16 3.89 2.49
C LYS A 62 15.92 3.36 1.29
N GLU A 63 16.21 2.06 1.26
CA GLU A 63 16.91 1.41 0.14
C GLU A 63 16.12 1.50 -1.16
N TRP A 64 14.80 1.66 -1.08
CA TRP A 64 13.93 1.82 -2.24
C TRP A 64 13.72 3.30 -2.63
N ASP A 65 14.35 4.28 -1.97
CA ASP A 65 14.17 5.70 -2.28
C ASP A 65 14.45 6.01 -3.75
N ALA A 66 15.54 5.49 -4.33
CA ALA A 66 15.84 5.70 -5.75
C ALA A 66 14.68 5.25 -6.66
N LYS A 67 14.10 4.06 -6.40
CA LYS A 67 12.98 3.52 -7.18
C LYS A 67 11.68 4.27 -6.91
N LYS A 68 11.43 4.69 -5.65
CA LYS A 68 10.30 5.56 -5.28
C LYS A 68 10.33 6.87 -6.07
N TYR A 69 11.46 7.57 -6.08
CA TYR A 69 11.60 8.82 -6.83
C TYR A 69 11.45 8.59 -8.33
N ALA A 70 12.01 7.51 -8.87
CA ALA A 70 11.85 7.19 -10.29
C ALA A 70 10.37 6.98 -10.65
N ILE A 71 9.62 6.20 -9.88
CA ILE A 71 8.19 5.96 -10.10
C ILE A 71 7.40 7.26 -9.96
N GLN A 72 7.64 8.04 -8.91
CA GLN A 72 6.98 9.33 -8.68
C GLN A 72 7.31 10.37 -9.74
N SER A 73 8.50 10.32 -10.34
CA SER A 73 8.95 11.26 -11.37
C SER A 73 8.57 10.83 -12.78
N ALA A 74 8.43 9.54 -13.04
CA ALA A 74 8.15 9.00 -14.38
C ALA A 74 6.66 8.92 -14.70
N GLN A 75 5.79 8.84 -13.67
CA GLN A 75 4.38 8.52 -13.87
C GLN A 75 3.46 9.60 -13.33
N ASN A 76 2.42 9.91 -14.11
CA ASN A 76 1.26 10.62 -13.60
C ASN A 76 0.48 9.64 -12.70
N LEU A 77 0.64 9.78 -11.39
CA LEU A 77 0.10 8.85 -10.39
C LEU A 77 -1.44 8.79 -10.37
N GLY A 78 -2.12 9.74 -11.02
CA GLY A 78 -3.58 9.75 -11.17
C GLY A 78 -4.16 8.61 -12.00
N ASP A 79 -3.38 7.99 -12.90
CA ASP A 79 -3.79 6.81 -13.68
C ASP A 79 -2.98 5.55 -13.28
N TYR A 80 -2.09 5.69 -12.29
CA TYR A 80 -1.18 4.62 -11.93
C TYR A 80 -1.81 3.63 -10.94
N THR A 81 -1.97 2.40 -11.40
CA THR A 81 -2.63 1.36 -10.62
C THR A 81 -1.66 0.71 -9.64
N PHE A 82 -2.20 0.24 -8.51
CA PHE A 82 -1.40 -0.53 -7.54
C PHE A 82 -0.85 -1.83 -8.16
N ASP A 83 -1.55 -2.41 -9.13
CA ASP A 83 -1.08 -3.60 -9.86
C ASP A 83 0.17 -3.30 -10.70
N ALA A 84 0.18 -2.18 -11.42
CA ALA A 84 1.35 -1.72 -12.16
C ALA A 84 2.54 -1.44 -11.22
N LEU A 85 2.27 -0.84 -10.05
CA LEU A 85 3.29 -0.69 -8.99
C LEU A 85 3.89 -2.04 -8.58
N CYS A 86 3.04 -3.05 -8.36
CA CYS A 86 3.51 -4.39 -7.99
C CYS A 86 4.41 -4.97 -9.07
N GLY A 87 4.00 -4.88 -10.34
CA GLY A 87 4.79 -5.31 -11.49
C GLY A 87 6.17 -4.66 -11.52
N GLU A 88 6.25 -3.34 -11.41
CA GLU A 88 7.51 -2.59 -11.37
C GLU A 88 8.40 -3.00 -10.21
N LEU A 89 7.83 -3.22 -9.01
CA LEU A 89 8.59 -3.59 -7.82
C LEU A 89 9.12 -5.02 -7.85
N THR A 90 8.36 -5.95 -8.44
CA THR A 90 8.75 -7.36 -8.58
C THR A 90 9.54 -7.66 -9.86
N SER A 91 9.65 -6.69 -10.77
CA SER A 91 10.47 -6.82 -11.97
C SER A 91 11.95 -6.97 -11.60
N PRO A 92 12.67 -7.97 -12.18
CA PRO A 92 14.08 -8.24 -11.91
C PRO A 92 15.04 -7.15 -12.43
#